data_AF-A0ABD5PT53-F1
#
_entry.id   AF-A0ABD5PT53-F1
#
_cell.length_a   1.000
_cell.length_b   1.000
_cell.length_c   1.000
_cell.angle_alpha   90.00
_cell.angle_beta   90.00
_cell.angle_gamma   90.00
#
_symmetry.space_group_name_H-M   'P 1'
#
loop_
_entity.id
_entity.type
_entity.pdbx_description
1 polymer ?
#
loop_
_entity_poly.entity_id
_entity_poly.type
_entity_poly.pdbx_seq_one_letter_code
_entity_poly.pdbx_strand_id
1 'polypeptide(L)'
;MSTVTLVGTRLAEPGTEFVYHGEADACAGCPYRSQCLNLDVGTKYRVTDVRENAQTLECAMHDGGVRAVEVEPATVKANITSKGAFTGSKTSLPGPCPYVECPSHEYCDPDGLSFDEEYRIRENFGDPPHDVCHLDRSLELVELETDD
;
A
#
# COMPACT_ATOMS: atom_id res chain seq x y z
N MET A 1 -1.41 13.87 5.01
CA MET A 1 -2.69 14.65 5.07
C MET A 1 -3.79 13.73 4.55
N SER A 2 -5.00 13.80 5.10
CA SER A 2 -6.10 12.98 4.56
C SER A 2 -6.59 13.54 3.21
N THR A 3 -6.83 12.64 2.26
CA THR A 3 -7.34 12.93 0.92
C THR A 3 -8.74 12.36 0.80
N VAL A 4 -9.65 13.12 0.19
CA VAL A 4 -10.99 12.63 -0.12
C VAL A 4 -10.95 11.95 -1.47
N THR A 5 -11.41 10.70 -1.54
CA THR A 5 -11.47 9.92 -2.78
C THR A 5 -12.77 9.11 -2.87
N LEU A 6 -12.96 8.42 -3.98
CA LEU A 6 -14.06 7.47 -4.19
C LEU A 6 -13.50 6.04 -4.27
N VAL A 7 -13.91 5.17 -3.34
CA VAL A 7 -13.55 3.74 -3.35
C VAL A 7 -14.79 2.87 -3.54
N GLY A 8 -14.61 1.66 -4.05
CA GLY A 8 -15.69 0.67 -4.15
C GLY A 8 -16.36 0.47 -2.78
N THR A 9 -17.69 0.33 -2.78
CA THR A 9 -18.48 0.17 -1.53
C THR A 9 -17.97 -0.93 -0.60
N ARG A 10 -17.41 -2.00 -1.16
CA ARG A 10 -16.82 -3.12 -0.39
C ARG A 10 -15.54 -2.76 0.38
N LEU A 11 -14.86 -1.69 0.00
CA LEU A 11 -13.66 -1.18 0.67
C LEU A 11 -13.97 0.04 1.57
N ALA A 12 -15.20 0.54 1.53
CA ALA A 12 -15.60 1.77 2.21
C ALA A 12 -15.92 1.53 3.70
N GLU A 13 -14.92 1.07 4.46
CA GLU A 13 -14.98 0.85 5.90
C GLU A 13 -13.72 1.38 6.57
N PRO A 14 -13.81 2.19 7.65
CA PRO A 14 -12.63 2.69 8.37
C PRO A 14 -11.70 1.57 8.83
N GLY A 15 -10.40 1.76 8.63
CA GLY A 15 -9.36 0.76 8.88
C GLY A 15 -9.07 -0.17 7.71
N THR A 16 -9.89 -0.17 6.66
CA THR A 16 -9.59 -0.93 5.43
C THR A 16 -8.38 -0.34 4.72
N GLU A 17 -7.42 -1.19 4.37
CA GLU A 17 -6.26 -0.82 3.56
C GLU A 17 -6.36 -1.38 2.15
N PHE A 18 -5.84 -0.63 1.17
CA PHE A 18 -5.81 -1.04 -0.23
C PHE A 18 -4.61 -0.42 -0.95
N VAL A 19 -4.11 -1.08 -1.99
CA VAL A 19 -3.16 -0.48 -2.93
C VAL A 19 -3.92 0.18 -4.06
N TYR A 20 -3.60 1.43 -4.36
CA TYR A 20 -4.23 2.15 -5.44
C TYR A 20 -3.54 1.84 -6.78
N HIS A 21 -4.28 1.27 -7.74
CA HIS A 21 -3.72 0.81 -9.03
C HIS A 21 -3.98 1.77 -10.20
N GLY A 22 -4.64 2.91 -9.98
CA GLY A 22 -4.90 3.87 -11.04
C GLY A 22 -6.16 3.59 -11.85
N GLU A 23 -6.12 4.05 -13.10
CA GLU A 23 -7.24 4.02 -14.03
C GLU A 23 -7.49 2.63 -14.63
N ALA A 24 -8.76 2.32 -14.92
CA ALA A 24 -9.17 1.19 -15.76
C ALA A 24 -9.92 1.67 -17.01
N ASP A 25 -10.00 0.84 -18.05
CA ASP A 25 -10.65 1.19 -19.32
C ASP A 25 -12.10 1.70 -19.15
N ALA A 26 -12.85 1.13 -18.21
CA ALA A 26 -14.24 1.54 -17.95
C ALA A 26 -14.37 2.91 -17.25
N CYS A 27 -13.27 3.54 -16.85
CA CYS A 27 -13.25 4.92 -16.34
C CYS A 27 -13.36 5.96 -17.46
N ALA A 28 -13.14 5.57 -18.72
CA ALA A 28 -13.20 6.47 -19.86
C ALA A 28 -14.58 7.17 -19.95
N GLY A 29 -14.58 8.51 -19.91
CA GLY A 29 -15.80 9.31 -19.96
C GLY A 29 -16.59 9.38 -18.64
N CYS A 30 -16.09 8.79 -17.55
CA CYS A 30 -16.76 8.89 -16.24
C CYS A 30 -16.73 10.33 -15.69
N PRO A 31 -17.86 10.91 -15.27
CA PRO A 31 -17.92 12.28 -14.76
C PRO A 31 -17.23 12.46 -13.38
N TYR A 32 -16.99 11.37 -12.66
CA TYR A 32 -16.35 11.38 -11.33
C TYR A 32 -14.86 11.01 -11.37
N ARG A 33 -14.28 10.90 -12.57
CA ARG A 33 -12.92 10.41 -12.79
C ARG A 33 -11.89 11.17 -11.97
N SER A 34 -12.00 12.50 -11.86
CA SER A 34 -11.04 13.31 -11.08
C SER A 34 -11.07 13.04 -9.57
N GLN A 35 -12.17 12.52 -9.03
CA GLN A 35 -12.32 12.19 -7.61
C GLN A 35 -11.93 10.74 -7.32
N CYS A 36 -12.05 9.85 -8.31
CA CYS A 36 -11.54 8.48 -8.23
C CYS A 36 -10.02 8.42 -8.47
N LEU A 37 -9.50 9.29 -9.36
CA LEU A 37 -8.12 9.21 -9.86
C LEU A 37 -7.22 10.31 -9.32
N ASN A 38 -7.23 10.49 -8.00
CA ASN A 38 -6.50 11.54 -7.28
C ASN A 38 -5.51 11.01 -6.24
N LEU A 39 -5.15 9.73 -6.33
CA LEU A 39 -4.18 9.06 -5.48
C LEU A 39 -2.95 8.63 -6.30
N ASP A 40 -1.85 8.34 -5.60
CA ASP A 40 -0.59 7.90 -6.20
C ASP A 40 -0.61 6.39 -6.46
N VAL A 41 -0.28 6.02 -7.70
CA VAL A 41 -0.32 4.62 -8.15
C VAL A 41 0.77 3.82 -7.47
N GLY A 42 0.41 2.65 -6.96
CA GLY A 42 1.32 1.76 -6.24
C GLY A 42 1.43 2.08 -4.75
N THR A 43 0.78 3.15 -4.26
CA THR A 43 0.79 3.50 -2.84
C THR A 43 -0.33 2.76 -2.09
N LYS A 44 -0.01 2.28 -0.87
CA LYS A 44 -1.00 1.73 0.05
C LYS A 44 -1.69 2.88 0.80
N TYR A 45 -3.01 2.85 0.82
CA TYR A 45 -3.84 3.79 1.55
C TYR A 45 -4.71 3.07 2.57
N ARG A 46 -5.02 3.76 3.66
CA ARG A 46 -5.98 3.34 4.68
C ARG A 46 -7.18 4.27 4.68
N VAL A 47 -8.38 3.72 4.72
CA VAL A 47 -9.62 4.46 4.94
C VAL A 47 -9.67 4.93 6.40
N THR A 48 -9.73 6.24 6.61
CA THR A 48 -9.85 6.84 7.95
C THR A 48 -11.29 7.15 8.30
N ASP A 49 -12.12 7.50 7.31
CA ASP A 49 -13.53 7.80 7.51
C ASP A 49 -14.37 7.58 6.25
N VAL A 50 -15.68 7.34 6.42
CA VAL A 50 -16.65 7.20 5.33
C VAL A 50 -17.64 8.35 5.41
N ARG A 51 -17.78 9.12 4.32
CA ARG A 51 -18.70 10.27 4.33
C ARG A 51 -20.15 9.81 4.40
N GLU A 52 -20.78 10.09 5.54
CA GLU A 52 -22.16 9.63 5.85
C GLU A 52 -23.21 10.23 4.91
N ASN A 53 -23.05 11.50 4.53
CA ASN A 53 -24.01 12.25 3.70
C ASN A 53 -23.73 12.17 2.19
N ALA A 54 -22.77 11.34 1.77
CA ALA A 54 -22.48 11.14 0.35
C ALA A 54 -23.31 9.96 -0.20
N GLN A 55 -24.01 10.19 -1.31
CA GLN A 55 -24.70 9.13 -2.03
C GLN A 55 -23.70 8.12 -2.62
N THR A 56 -24.10 6.85 -2.69
CA THR A 56 -23.38 5.86 -3.50
C THR A 56 -23.51 6.23 -4.97
N LEU A 57 -22.39 6.27 -5.69
CA LEU A 57 -22.35 6.56 -7.12
C LEU A 57 -22.18 5.26 -7.90
N GLU A 58 -22.90 5.12 -9.00
CA GLU A 58 -22.72 3.98 -9.90
C GLU A 58 -21.33 3.98 -10.53
N CYS A 59 -20.72 2.81 -10.61
CA CYS A 59 -19.39 2.63 -11.19
C CYS A 59 -19.34 1.32 -11.96
N ALA A 60 -18.78 1.34 -13.17
CA ALA A 60 -18.65 0.16 -14.01
C ALA A 60 -17.58 -0.83 -13.51
N MET A 61 -16.64 -0.38 -12.67
CA MET A 61 -15.54 -1.21 -12.15
C MET A 61 -15.85 -1.84 -10.79
N HIS A 62 -16.65 -1.18 -9.97
CA HIS A 62 -16.93 -1.62 -8.61
C HIS A 62 -18.38 -2.08 -8.50
N ASP A 63 -18.56 -3.38 -8.24
CA ASP A 63 -19.88 -3.90 -7.95
C ASP A 63 -20.43 -3.26 -6.65
N GLY A 64 -21.69 -2.83 -6.70
CA GLY A 64 -22.33 -1.98 -5.69
C GLY A 64 -21.98 -0.49 -5.77
N GLY A 65 -21.15 -0.05 -6.72
CA GLY A 65 -20.76 1.35 -6.90
C GLY A 65 -19.64 1.81 -5.95
N VAL A 66 -19.44 3.12 -5.89
CA VAL A 66 -18.38 3.78 -5.09
C VAL A 66 -18.94 4.73 -4.03
N ARG A 67 -18.18 4.92 -2.95
CA ARG A 67 -18.50 5.82 -1.82
C ARG A 67 -17.36 6.81 -1.61
N ALA A 68 -17.72 8.02 -1.20
CA ALA A 68 -16.75 9.01 -0.78
C ALA A 68 -16.18 8.66 0.60
N VAL A 69 -14.86 8.59 0.68
CA VAL A 69 -14.09 8.26 1.88
C VAL A 69 -12.96 9.26 2.07
N GLU A 70 -12.47 9.37 3.30
CA GLU A 70 -11.19 9.99 3.60
C GLU A 70 -10.14 8.90 3.75
N VAL A 71 -9.00 9.09 3.12
CA VAL A 71 -7.88 8.15 3.14
C VAL A 71 -6.58 8.86 3.47
N GLU A 72 -5.63 8.13 4.01
CA GLU A 72 -4.24 8.57 4.17
C GLU A 72 -3.31 7.43 3.74
N PRO A 73 -2.08 7.73 3.27
CA PRO A 73 -1.13 6.66 3.00
C PRO A 73 -0.82 5.86 4.27
N ALA A 74 -0.63 4.56 4.07
CA ALA A 74 -0.42 3.60 5.13
C ALA A 74 1.02 3.13 5.10
N THR A 75 1.65 3.05 6.27
CA THR A 75 2.97 2.47 6.39
C THR A 75 2.95 1.00 5.97
N VAL A 76 4.07 0.52 5.42
CA VAL A 76 4.19 -0.85 4.94
C VAL A 76 5.32 -1.56 5.64
N LYS A 77 5.05 -2.77 6.13
CA LYS A 77 6.11 -3.63 6.67
C LYS A 77 6.84 -4.34 5.54
N ALA A 78 8.17 -4.33 5.58
CA ALA A 78 9.01 -4.93 4.57
C ALA A 78 10.30 -5.48 5.16
N ASN A 79 10.84 -6.52 4.51
CA ASN A 79 12.17 -7.02 4.79
C ASN A 79 13.19 -6.29 3.92
N ILE A 80 14.14 -5.63 4.56
CA ILE A 80 15.23 -4.90 3.91
C ILE A 80 16.58 -5.54 4.25
N THR A 81 17.64 -5.16 3.56
CA THR A 81 18.98 -5.60 3.95
C THR A 81 19.34 -5.08 5.34
N SER A 82 19.82 -5.94 6.23
CA SER A 82 20.19 -5.54 7.61
C SER A 82 21.25 -4.42 7.63
N LYS A 83 22.06 -4.33 6.58
CA LYS A 83 23.02 -3.24 6.42
C LYS A 83 22.30 -1.91 6.23
N GLY A 84 22.19 -1.13 7.29
CA GLY A 84 21.61 0.22 7.26
C GLY A 84 20.16 0.30 7.73
N ALA A 85 19.62 -0.80 8.28
CA ALA A 85 18.26 -0.90 8.80
C ALA A 85 18.06 -0.18 10.15
N PHE A 86 18.30 1.14 10.18
CA PHE A 86 18.15 1.95 11.39
C PHE A 86 17.01 2.95 11.23
N THR A 87 16.20 3.13 12.27
CA THR A 87 15.13 4.14 12.28
C THR A 87 15.62 5.50 11.80
N GLY A 88 14.90 6.05 10.83
CA GLY A 88 15.14 7.34 10.21
C GLY A 88 16.05 7.31 8.97
N SER A 89 16.74 6.20 8.68
CA SER A 89 17.53 6.04 7.44
C SER A 89 16.64 5.77 6.23
N LYS A 90 17.22 5.91 5.03
CA LYS A 90 16.59 5.47 3.77
C LYS A 90 17.11 4.09 3.37
N THR A 91 16.26 3.31 2.73
CA THR A 91 16.54 1.96 2.24
C THR A 91 15.72 1.67 0.99
N SER A 92 16.15 0.71 0.19
CA SER A 92 15.35 0.12 -0.87
C SER A 92 15.07 -1.35 -0.59
N LEU A 93 14.11 -1.91 -1.31
CA LEU A 93 13.83 -3.35 -1.24
C LEU A 93 14.99 -4.14 -1.88
N PRO A 94 15.36 -5.32 -1.33
CA PRO A 94 16.49 -6.12 -1.80
C PRO A 94 16.27 -6.84 -3.15
N GLY A 95 15.17 -6.54 -3.85
CA GLY A 95 14.71 -7.22 -5.05
C GLY A 95 13.74 -8.36 -4.76
N PRO A 96 13.02 -8.85 -5.80
CA PRO A 96 11.94 -9.82 -5.65
C PRO A 96 12.43 -11.15 -5.06
N CYS A 97 11.51 -11.90 -4.46
CA CYS A 97 11.75 -13.20 -3.86
C CYS A 97 10.81 -14.26 -4.45
N PRO A 98 11.30 -15.31 -5.13
CA PRO A 98 10.44 -16.30 -5.79
C PRO A 98 9.84 -17.34 -4.84
N TYR A 99 10.22 -17.35 -3.55
CA TYR A 99 9.82 -18.36 -2.59
C TYR A 99 8.49 -17.99 -1.90
N VAL A 100 7.38 -18.19 -2.60
CA VAL A 100 6.04 -17.79 -2.16
C VAL A 100 5.54 -18.49 -0.88
N GLU A 101 6.11 -19.65 -0.54
CA GLU A 101 5.77 -20.40 0.69
C GLU A 101 6.62 -19.96 1.90
N CYS A 102 7.59 -19.07 1.72
CA CYS A 102 8.38 -18.53 2.82
C CYS A 102 7.49 -17.63 3.69
N PRO A 103 7.49 -17.74 5.03
CA PRO A 103 6.67 -16.87 5.88
C PRO A 103 7.08 -15.39 5.83
N SER A 104 8.24 -15.10 5.24
CA SER A 104 8.71 -13.76 4.95
C SER A 104 8.35 -13.22 3.57
N HIS A 105 7.71 -14.02 2.71
CA HIS A 105 7.45 -13.63 1.32
C HIS A 105 6.64 -12.33 1.23
N GLU A 106 5.58 -12.19 2.04
CA GLU A 106 4.74 -10.99 2.10
C GLU A 106 5.50 -9.71 2.50
N TYR A 107 6.67 -9.83 3.15
CA TYR A 107 7.53 -8.70 3.51
C TYR A 107 8.69 -8.51 2.53
N CYS A 108 9.11 -9.57 1.84
CA CYS A 108 10.13 -9.50 0.79
C CYS A 108 9.56 -9.02 -0.56
N ASP A 109 8.27 -9.22 -0.78
CA ASP A 109 7.50 -8.75 -1.94
C ASP A 109 6.21 -8.05 -1.43
N PRO A 110 6.35 -6.91 -0.73
CA PRO A 110 5.24 -6.27 -0.05
C PRO A 110 4.37 -5.45 -1.02
N ASP A 111 3.06 -5.61 -0.89
CA ASP A 111 2.08 -4.76 -1.56
C ASP A 111 2.25 -3.29 -1.15
N GLY A 112 2.24 -2.40 -2.15
CA GLY A 112 2.26 -0.95 -1.93
C GLY A 112 3.65 -0.32 -1.90
N LEU A 113 4.69 -1.05 -2.32
CA LEU A 113 6.07 -0.58 -2.44
C LEU A 113 6.68 -0.99 -3.79
N SER A 114 7.50 -0.10 -4.34
CA SER A 114 8.30 -0.30 -5.54
C SER A 114 9.71 -0.78 -5.18
N PHE A 115 10.27 -1.67 -6.00
CA PHE A 115 11.67 -2.09 -5.85
C PHE A 115 12.67 -1.03 -6.33
N ASP A 116 12.21 -0.04 -7.10
CA ASP A 116 13.04 0.99 -7.72
C ASP A 116 13.08 2.31 -6.91
N GLU A 117 12.47 2.33 -5.74
CA GLU A 117 12.33 3.51 -4.87
C GLU A 117 13.06 3.35 -3.53
N GLU A 118 13.32 4.49 -2.89
CA GLU A 118 13.87 4.54 -1.53
C GLU A 118 12.81 5.01 -0.54
N TYR A 119 12.69 4.28 0.57
CA TYR A 119 11.74 4.57 1.63
C TYR A 119 12.45 4.89 2.93
N ARG A 120 11.80 5.70 3.78
CA ARG A 120 12.32 6.00 5.11
C ARG A 120 11.88 4.93 6.10
N ILE A 121 12.82 4.46 6.92
CA ILE A 121 12.54 3.50 7.99
C ILE A 121 11.90 4.24 9.16
N ARG A 122 10.67 3.86 9.51
CA ARG A 122 9.95 4.35 10.69
C ARG A 122 10.33 3.56 11.94
N GLU A 123 10.34 2.23 11.84
CA GLU A 123 10.61 1.33 12.96
C GLU A 123 11.34 0.08 12.45
N ASN A 124 12.24 -0.48 13.27
CA ASN A 124 12.88 -1.76 13.01
C ASN A 124 12.41 -2.78 14.06
N PHE A 125 11.83 -3.90 13.59
CA PHE A 125 11.31 -5.00 14.40
C PHE A 125 12.31 -6.14 14.61
N GLY A 126 13.47 -6.10 13.95
CA GLY A 126 14.55 -7.07 14.06
C GLY A 126 14.42 -8.20 13.04
N ASP A 127 14.55 -9.43 13.52
CA ASP A 127 14.64 -10.61 12.66
C ASP A 127 13.37 -10.80 11.80
N PRO A 128 13.53 -11.17 10.51
CA PRO A 128 12.41 -11.46 9.63
C PRO A 128 11.72 -12.76 10.06
N PRO A 129 10.43 -12.96 9.72
CA PRO A 129 9.71 -14.18 10.03
C PRO A 129 10.13 -15.33 9.09
N HIS A 130 11.36 -15.80 9.20
CA HIS A 130 11.87 -17.04 8.61
C HIS A 130 13.14 -17.48 9.34
N ASP A 131 13.38 -18.79 9.44
CA ASP A 131 14.62 -19.30 10.04
C ASP A 131 15.80 -19.24 9.07
N VAL A 132 15.53 -19.44 7.76
CA VAL A 132 16.55 -19.46 6.71
C VAL A 132 16.06 -18.71 5.46
N CYS A 133 16.87 -17.80 4.95
CA CYS A 133 16.62 -17.17 3.65
C CYS A 133 17.17 -18.07 2.53
N HIS A 134 16.31 -18.58 1.66
CA HIS A 134 16.73 -19.41 0.50
C HIS A 134 17.47 -18.63 -0.61
N LEU A 135 17.61 -17.32 -0.46
CA LEU A 135 18.43 -16.45 -1.31
C LEU A 135 19.71 -15.99 -0.59
N ASP A 136 20.01 -16.54 0.59
CA ASP A 136 21.16 -16.20 1.43
C ASP A 136 21.26 -14.69 1.76
N ARG A 137 20.12 -14.00 1.85
CA ARG A 137 20.06 -12.58 2.22
C ARG A 137 20.04 -12.43 3.74
N SER A 138 20.82 -11.48 4.26
CA SER A 138 20.69 -11.00 5.64
C SER A 138 19.67 -9.86 5.66
N LEU A 139 18.52 -10.10 6.30
CA LEU A 139 17.37 -9.22 6.28
C LEU A 139 16.97 -8.78 7.69
N GLU A 140 16.29 -7.64 7.79
CA GLU A 140 15.56 -7.19 8.97
C GLU A 140 14.16 -6.73 8.57
N LEU A 141 13.16 -7.01 9.42
CA LEU A 141 11.79 -6.57 9.24
C LEU A 141 11.64 -5.14 9.77
N VAL A 142 11.20 -4.23 8.91
CA VAL A 142 11.01 -2.81 9.24
C VAL A 142 9.62 -2.33 8.84
N GLU A 143 9.21 -1.20 9.41
CA GLU A 143 8.10 -0.39 8.91
C GLU A 143 8.64 0.78 8.07
N LEU A 144 8.10 0.96 6.87
CA LEU A 144 8.48 1.99 5.91
C LEU A 144 7.39 3.04 5.78
N GLU A 145 7.80 4.31 5.70
CA GLU A 145 6.94 5.43 5.33
C GLU A 145 6.71 5.42 3.81
N THR A 146 5.46 5.59 3.38
CA THR A 146 5.04 5.63 1.95
C THR A 146 4.62 7.03 1.49
N ASP A 147 4.65 7.99 2.40
CA ASP A 147 4.47 9.42 2.12
C ASP A 147 5.84 10.05 1.84
N ASP A 148 5.93 10.95 0.85
CA ASP A 148 7.08 11.85 0.63
C ASP A 148 7.19 12.95 1.71
#